data_AF-A0A157SWG4-F1
#
_entry.id   AF-A0A157SWG4-F1
#
_cell.length_a   1.000
_cell.length_b   1.000
_cell.length_c   1.000
_cell.angle_alpha   90.00
_cell.angle_beta   90.00
_cell.angle_gamma   90.00
#
_symmetry.space_group_name_H-M   'P 1'
#
loop_
_entity.id
_entity.type
_entity.pdbx_description
1 polymer ?
#
loop_
_entity_poly.entity_id
_entity_poly.type
_entity_poly.pdbx_seq_one_letter_code
_entity_poly.pdbx_strand_id
1 'polypeptide(L)'
;MQISAISRLTTLCGALALGAALAPAVSMAQKSATTAQQQYQEDVKRCNAGQTSQDRRTCLQEAGAALQEARRNRLDDKQEGRYDQNALQRCKALPASQQQDCMTQMQSPTRVIGSVSGGGVLRETVIQVPAGTPGAMPAQRYAPPPAGGQGGYAPPPPPPAPGSAPGYAPPPPAPGYAPAAPAPGYAPPPVR
;
A
#
# COMPACT_ATOMS: atom_id res chain seq x y z
N MET A 1 -47.60 52.13 -34.48
CA MET A 1 -46.89 53.37 -34.89
C MET A 1 -46.45 54.10 -33.63
N GLN A 2 -45.13 54.20 -33.40
CA GLN A 2 -44.33 55.40 -33.05
C GLN A 2 -45.12 56.54 -32.33
N ILE A 3 -44.76 57.19 -31.21
CA ILE A 3 -43.51 57.45 -30.45
C ILE A 3 -44.00 57.99 -29.08
N SER A 4 -43.30 57.71 -27.98
CA SER A 4 -43.31 58.63 -26.84
C SER A 4 -41.96 58.70 -26.16
N ALA A 5 -41.60 59.95 -25.93
CA ALA A 5 -40.30 60.47 -25.60
C ALA A 5 -39.93 60.26 -24.13
N ILE A 6 -38.64 60.01 -23.93
CA ILE A 6 -37.72 60.79 -23.08
C ILE A 6 -38.24 61.15 -21.68
N SER A 7 -37.60 60.60 -20.67
CA SER A 7 -36.80 61.37 -19.70
C SER A 7 -36.73 60.58 -18.39
N ARG A 8 -35.52 60.23 -17.95
CA ARG A 8 -34.87 60.84 -16.78
C ARG A 8 -33.47 60.25 -16.66
N LEU A 9 -32.51 61.07 -17.05
CA LEU A 9 -31.11 60.93 -16.70
C LEU A 9 -30.94 61.01 -15.17
N THR A 10 -29.85 60.41 -14.71
CA THR A 10 -29.17 60.58 -13.41
C THR A 10 -29.77 59.88 -12.19
N THR A 11 -29.04 58.92 -11.61
CA THR A 11 -28.20 59.17 -10.43
C THR A 11 -27.26 57.97 -10.23
N LEU A 12 -25.96 58.24 -10.08
CA LEU A 12 -24.92 57.28 -9.74
C LEU A 12 -25.22 56.60 -8.39
N CYS A 13 -25.19 55.27 -8.36
CA CYS A 13 -24.76 54.51 -7.19
C CYS A 13 -23.79 53.45 -7.68
N GLY A 14 -22.53 53.62 -7.28
CA GLY A 14 -21.45 52.72 -7.63
C GLY A 14 -21.48 51.43 -6.80
N ALA A 15 -20.40 50.69 -7.04
CA ALA A 15 -19.89 49.58 -6.25
C ALA A 15 -20.46 48.19 -6.52
N LEU A 16 -19.63 47.41 -7.21
CA LEU A 16 -19.26 46.03 -6.90
C LEU A 16 -20.40 45.03 -6.66
N ALA A 17 -20.69 44.24 -7.70
CA ALA A 17 -21.12 42.85 -7.51
C ALA A 17 -20.62 41.95 -8.65
N LEU A 18 -19.32 42.06 -9.00
CA LEU A 18 -18.59 40.99 -9.68
C LEU A 18 -17.95 40.12 -8.58
N GLY A 19 -18.68 39.15 -8.05
CA GLY A 19 -18.14 38.34 -6.95
C GLY A 19 -19.16 37.42 -6.30
N ALA A 20 -19.76 36.50 -7.05
CA ALA A 20 -20.51 35.39 -6.44
C ALA A 20 -20.64 34.21 -7.40
N ALA A 21 -19.51 33.57 -7.72
CA ALA A 21 -19.51 32.18 -8.18
C ALA A 21 -18.21 31.48 -7.73
N LEU A 22 -17.85 31.64 -6.46
CA LEU A 22 -16.95 30.74 -5.77
C LEU A 22 -17.81 29.82 -4.90
N ALA A 23 -18.28 28.74 -5.50
CA ALA A 23 -18.93 27.60 -4.86
C ALA A 23 -18.11 26.34 -5.20
N PRO A 24 -18.06 25.34 -4.32
CA PRO A 24 -16.87 25.21 -3.48
C PRO A 24 -16.06 23.95 -3.81
N ALA A 25 -14.73 24.06 -3.79
CA ALA A 25 -13.81 22.93 -4.00
C ALA A 25 -13.64 22.02 -2.76
N VAL A 26 -14.64 21.91 -1.87
CA VAL A 26 -14.55 21.13 -0.61
C VAL A 26 -15.05 19.67 -0.73
N SER A 27 -15.58 19.25 -1.87
CA SER A 27 -16.26 17.95 -1.99
C SER A 27 -15.33 16.72 -2.04
N MET A 28 -14.03 16.89 -2.28
CA MET A 28 -13.08 15.77 -2.40
C MET A 28 -12.51 15.32 -1.04
N ALA A 29 -12.27 16.25 -0.12
CA ALA A 29 -11.70 15.95 1.20
C ALA A 29 -12.70 15.21 2.10
N GLN A 30 -13.99 15.59 2.05
CA GLN A 30 -15.04 14.94 2.83
C GLN A 30 -15.28 13.49 2.41
N LYS A 31 -15.24 13.18 1.10
CA LYS A 31 -15.47 11.82 0.58
C LYS A 31 -14.35 10.84 0.97
N SER A 32 -13.12 11.34 1.06
CA SER A 32 -11.95 10.56 1.49
C SER A 32 -11.96 10.28 2.99
N ALA A 33 -12.42 11.25 3.80
CA ALA A 33 -12.58 11.06 5.24
C ALA A 33 -13.72 10.09 5.59
N THR A 34 -14.83 10.11 4.84
CA THR A 34 -15.97 9.20 5.06
C THR A 34 -15.62 7.75 4.73
N THR A 35 -14.88 7.51 3.65
CA THR A 35 -14.46 6.15 3.25
C THR A 35 -13.46 5.56 4.24
N ALA A 36 -12.49 6.34 4.71
CA ALA A 36 -11.55 5.91 5.75
C ALA A 36 -12.25 5.54 7.08
N GLN A 37 -13.27 6.31 7.47
CA GLN A 37 -14.05 6.01 8.68
C GLN A 37 -14.89 4.72 8.53
N GLN A 38 -15.42 4.45 7.33
CA GLN A 38 -16.13 3.21 7.03
C GLN A 38 -15.18 2.00 7.09
N GLN A 39 -14.01 2.10 6.46
CA GLN A 39 -12.98 1.05 6.51
C GLN A 39 -12.57 0.73 7.95
N TYR A 40 -12.35 1.75 8.77
CA TYR A 40 -12.04 1.56 10.19
C TYR A 40 -13.12 0.77 10.94
N GLN A 41 -14.41 1.05 10.68
CA GLN A 41 -15.51 0.32 11.32
C GLN A 41 -15.54 -1.15 10.90
N GLU A 42 -15.24 -1.44 9.64
CA GLU A 42 -15.11 -2.81 9.15
C GLU A 42 -13.92 -3.53 9.80
N ASP A 43 -12.78 -2.85 9.90
CA ASP A 43 -11.58 -3.38 10.56
C ASP A 43 -11.87 -3.74 12.02
N VAL A 44 -12.50 -2.84 12.77
CA VAL A 44 -12.90 -3.09 14.18
C VAL A 44 -13.84 -4.29 14.28
N LYS A 45 -14.80 -4.45 13.36
CA LYS A 45 -15.68 -5.62 13.34
C LYS A 45 -14.88 -6.91 13.12
N ARG A 46 -13.96 -6.92 12.16
CA ARG A 46 -13.08 -8.08 11.90
C ARG A 46 -12.17 -8.41 13.08
N CYS A 47 -11.59 -7.39 13.71
CA CYS A 47 -10.77 -7.55 14.92
C CYS A 47 -11.57 -8.19 16.06
N ASN A 48 -12.80 -7.72 16.28
CA ASN A 48 -13.66 -8.25 17.34
C ASN A 48 -14.20 -9.64 17.03
N ALA A 49 -14.39 -9.97 15.76
CA ALA A 49 -14.85 -11.29 15.31
C ALA A 49 -13.71 -12.34 15.26
N GLY A 50 -12.46 -11.96 15.54
CA GLY A 50 -11.31 -12.87 15.48
C GLY A 50 -10.98 -13.33 14.06
N GLN A 51 -11.39 -12.58 13.03
CA GLN A 51 -11.17 -12.91 11.61
C GLN A 51 -9.76 -12.53 11.12
N THR A 52 -8.84 -12.30 12.04
CA THR A 52 -7.45 -11.88 11.79
C THR A 52 -6.51 -12.90 12.43
N SER A 53 -5.36 -13.14 11.80
CA SER A 53 -4.30 -13.99 12.37
C SER A 53 -3.48 -13.28 13.47
N GLN A 54 -3.86 -12.05 13.86
CA GLN A 54 -3.19 -11.23 14.86
C GLN A 54 -3.97 -11.13 16.17
N ASP A 55 -3.28 -10.75 17.26
CA ASP A 55 -3.93 -10.43 18.53
C ASP A 55 -4.94 -9.28 18.38
N ARG A 56 -6.07 -9.36 19.09
CA ARG A 56 -7.16 -8.39 18.99
C ARG A 56 -6.71 -6.96 19.33
N ARG A 57 -5.86 -6.79 20.36
CA ARG A 57 -5.38 -5.46 20.75
C ARG A 57 -4.49 -4.88 19.66
N THR A 58 -3.59 -5.69 19.09
CA THR A 58 -2.76 -5.28 17.95
C THR A 58 -3.61 -4.91 16.74
N CYS A 59 -4.61 -5.72 16.40
CA CYS A 59 -5.52 -5.44 15.28
C CYS A 59 -6.24 -4.10 15.44
N LEU A 60 -6.79 -3.81 16.63
CA LEU A 60 -7.47 -2.53 16.90
C LEU A 60 -6.50 -1.35 16.87
N GLN A 61 -5.27 -1.55 17.34
CA GLN A 61 -4.22 -0.53 17.27
C GLN A 61 -3.84 -0.21 15.82
N GLU A 62 -3.68 -1.23 14.97
CA GLU A 62 -3.38 -1.07 13.55
C GLU A 62 -4.53 -0.38 12.80
N ALA A 63 -5.78 -0.76 13.07
CA ALA A 63 -6.96 -0.11 12.49
C ALA A 63 -7.01 1.39 12.85
N GLY A 64 -6.70 1.75 14.11
CA GLY A 64 -6.63 3.14 14.55
C GLY A 64 -5.51 3.92 13.86
N ALA A 65 -4.33 3.30 13.72
CA ALA A 65 -3.20 3.90 13.01
C ALA A 65 -3.53 4.16 11.53
N ALA A 66 -4.16 3.18 10.85
CA ALA A 66 -4.61 3.32 9.47
C ALA A 66 -5.59 4.49 9.30
N LEU A 67 -6.58 4.63 10.20
CA LEU A 67 -7.51 5.75 10.17
C LEU A 67 -6.80 7.10 10.37
N GLN A 68 -5.82 7.18 11.28
CA GLN A 68 -5.06 8.40 11.50
C GLN A 68 -4.25 8.80 10.27
N GLU A 69 -3.57 7.87 9.61
CA GLU A 69 -2.81 8.17 8.39
C GLU A 69 -3.72 8.51 7.21
N ALA A 70 -4.90 7.88 7.12
CA ALA A 70 -5.93 8.24 6.13
C ALA A 70 -6.40 9.69 6.33
N ARG A 71 -6.68 10.10 7.57
CA ARG A 71 -7.07 11.49 7.91
C ARG A 71 -5.97 12.50 7.62
N ARG A 72 -4.70 12.08 7.72
CA ARG A 72 -3.53 12.90 7.33
C ARG A 72 -3.30 12.92 5.82
N ASN A 73 -4.18 12.27 5.03
CA ASN A 73 -4.08 12.14 3.58
C ASN A 73 -2.74 11.56 3.10
N ARG A 74 -2.16 10.66 3.90
CA ARG A 74 -0.88 9.98 3.62
C ARG A 74 -1.03 8.62 2.94
N LEU A 75 -2.26 8.09 2.89
CA LEU A 75 -2.61 6.82 2.24
C LEU A 75 -3.16 7.01 0.82
N ASP A 76 -2.76 8.09 0.14
CA ASP A 76 -3.29 8.43 -1.18
C ASP A 76 -2.64 7.57 -2.29
N ASP A 77 -3.47 6.97 -3.15
CA ASP A 77 -3.07 6.16 -4.32
C ASP A 77 -2.35 6.95 -5.41
N LYS A 78 -2.16 8.28 -5.26
CA LYS A 78 -1.28 9.12 -6.11
C LYS A 78 0.16 8.61 -6.29
N GLN A 79 0.53 7.52 -5.64
CA GLN A 79 1.80 6.84 -5.73
C GLN A 79 1.76 5.59 -6.63
N GLU A 80 0.63 5.24 -7.26
CA GLU A 80 0.50 4.07 -8.15
C GLU A 80 1.64 3.99 -9.18
N GLY A 81 1.90 5.10 -9.89
CA GLY A 81 3.03 5.17 -10.84
C GLY A 81 4.42 5.12 -10.18
N ARG A 82 4.55 5.48 -8.90
CA ARG A 82 5.82 5.37 -8.14
C ARG A 82 6.09 3.92 -7.70
N TYR A 83 5.06 3.13 -7.43
CA TYR A 83 5.22 1.73 -7.07
C TYR A 83 5.73 0.91 -8.26
N ASP A 84 5.16 1.14 -9.45
CA ASP A 84 5.64 0.52 -10.69
C ASP A 84 7.08 0.95 -11.03
N GLN A 85 7.37 2.25 -10.93
CA GLN A 85 8.75 2.73 -11.13
C GLN A 85 9.72 2.11 -10.14
N ASN A 86 9.38 2.04 -8.85
CA ASN A 86 10.22 1.36 -7.85
C ASN A 86 10.41 -0.11 -8.18
N ALA A 87 9.37 -0.80 -8.66
CA ALA A 87 9.48 -2.18 -9.07
C ALA A 87 10.49 -2.39 -10.20
N LEU A 88 10.46 -1.52 -11.21
CA LEU A 88 11.42 -1.57 -12.32
C LEU A 88 12.84 -1.18 -11.86
N GLN A 89 12.98 -0.25 -10.92
CA GLN A 89 14.29 0.10 -10.35
C GLN A 89 14.93 -1.09 -9.62
N ARG A 90 14.13 -1.89 -8.91
CA ARG A 90 14.64 -3.13 -8.30
C ARG A 90 15.13 -4.12 -9.36
N CYS A 91 14.44 -4.25 -10.49
CA CYS A 91 14.89 -5.12 -11.58
C CYS A 91 16.23 -4.67 -12.19
N LYS A 92 16.51 -3.36 -12.26
CA LYS A 92 17.78 -2.83 -12.81
C LYS A 92 19.00 -3.17 -11.95
N ALA A 93 18.82 -3.52 -10.68
CA ALA A 93 19.91 -3.91 -9.79
C ALA A 93 20.33 -5.39 -9.98
N LEU A 94 19.60 -6.17 -10.78
CA LEU A 94 19.90 -7.57 -11.04
C LEU A 94 20.96 -7.74 -12.14
N PRO A 95 21.71 -8.85 -12.15
CA PRO A 95 22.58 -9.21 -13.27
C PRO A 95 21.80 -9.30 -14.60
N ALA A 96 22.47 -9.04 -15.72
CA ALA A 96 21.85 -8.99 -17.05
C ALA A 96 21.02 -10.25 -17.41
N SER A 97 21.44 -11.42 -16.96
CA SER A 97 20.74 -12.69 -17.20
C SER A 97 19.39 -12.82 -16.48
N GLN A 98 19.16 -12.04 -15.40
CA GLN A 98 17.93 -12.08 -14.60
C GLN A 98 17.10 -10.80 -14.75
N GLN A 99 17.74 -9.71 -15.17
CA GLN A 99 17.10 -8.41 -15.33
C GLN A 99 15.92 -8.49 -16.31
N GLN A 100 16.10 -9.15 -17.46
CA GLN A 100 15.04 -9.23 -18.48
C GLN A 100 13.81 -10.01 -17.97
N ASP A 101 14.02 -11.11 -17.25
CA ASP A 101 12.92 -11.91 -16.69
C ASP A 101 12.16 -11.14 -15.61
N CYS A 102 12.88 -10.41 -14.75
CA CYS A 102 12.27 -9.53 -13.75
C CYS A 102 11.42 -8.43 -14.41
N MET A 103 11.94 -7.80 -15.46
CA MET A 103 11.20 -6.77 -16.22
C MET A 103 9.92 -7.36 -16.82
N THR A 104 9.99 -8.55 -17.42
CA THR A 104 8.82 -9.26 -17.96
C THR A 104 7.81 -9.59 -16.86
N GLN A 105 8.24 -10.06 -15.69
CA GLN A 105 7.33 -10.36 -14.58
C GLN A 105 6.60 -9.11 -14.04
N MET A 106 7.29 -7.97 -13.99
CA MET A 106 6.68 -6.73 -13.50
C MET A 106 5.75 -6.08 -14.53
N GLN A 107 6.10 -6.13 -15.82
CA GLN A 107 5.37 -5.41 -16.87
C GLN A 107 4.32 -6.26 -17.59
N SER A 108 4.55 -7.56 -17.73
CA SER A 108 3.72 -8.47 -18.53
C SER A 108 3.67 -9.86 -17.90
N PRO A 109 3.15 -9.98 -16.65
CA PRO A 109 2.96 -11.28 -16.02
C PRO A 109 1.92 -12.10 -16.79
N THR A 110 2.12 -13.41 -16.83
CA THR A 110 1.18 -14.36 -17.43
C THR A 110 -0.11 -14.44 -16.62
N ARG A 111 0.00 -14.29 -15.31
CA ARG A 111 -1.14 -14.32 -14.40
C ARG A 111 -0.94 -13.35 -13.23
N VAL A 112 -2.00 -12.63 -12.87
CA VAL A 112 -2.06 -11.78 -11.69
C VAL A 112 -3.21 -12.25 -10.81
N ILE A 113 -2.93 -12.47 -9.53
CA ILE A 113 -3.91 -12.91 -8.54
C ILE A 113 -3.87 -11.92 -7.39
N GLY A 114 -4.96 -11.20 -7.16
CA GLY A 114 -5.14 -10.41 -5.96
C GLY A 114 -5.64 -11.30 -4.83
N SER A 115 -5.18 -11.01 -3.61
CA SER A 115 -5.67 -11.60 -2.35
C SER A 115 -4.92 -12.85 -1.90
N VAL A 116 -3.67 -12.65 -1.49
CA VAL A 116 -3.18 -13.42 -0.34
C VAL A 116 -3.89 -12.92 0.93
N SER A 117 -3.96 -13.76 1.97
CA SER A 117 -4.59 -13.41 3.26
C SER A 117 -4.10 -12.09 3.87
N GLY A 118 -2.86 -11.67 3.52
CA GLY A 118 -2.27 -10.39 3.93
C GLY A 118 -2.46 -9.20 2.98
N GLY A 119 -3.32 -9.30 1.95
CA GLY A 119 -3.63 -8.16 1.06
C GLY A 119 -2.60 -7.88 -0.06
N GLY A 120 -1.73 -8.84 -0.37
CA GLY A 120 -0.76 -8.74 -1.46
C GLY A 120 -1.29 -9.16 -2.83
N VAL A 121 -0.60 -8.70 -3.88
CA VAL A 121 -0.81 -9.12 -5.28
C VAL A 121 0.30 -10.09 -5.68
N LEU A 122 -0.09 -11.28 -6.14
CA LEU A 122 0.84 -12.27 -6.71
C LEU A 122 0.89 -12.15 -8.23
N ARG A 123 2.10 -12.17 -8.76
CA ARG A 123 2.38 -12.15 -10.21
C ARG A 123 3.16 -13.39 -10.57
N GLU A 124 2.68 -14.09 -11.59
CA GLU A 124 3.27 -15.33 -12.07
C GLU A 124 3.64 -15.19 -13.55
N THR A 125 4.85 -15.62 -13.89
CA THR A 125 5.38 -15.63 -15.26
C THR A 125 5.96 -17.01 -15.55
N VAL A 126 5.47 -17.67 -16.58
CA VAL A 126 5.96 -18.98 -17.01
C VAL A 126 6.90 -18.79 -18.21
N ILE A 127 8.17 -19.11 -18.04
CA ILE A 127 9.20 -19.03 -19.09
C ILE A 127 9.54 -20.45 -19.53
N GLN A 128 9.36 -20.75 -20.81
CA GLN A 128 9.72 -22.05 -21.38
C GLN A 128 11.22 -22.05 -21.69
N VAL A 129 11.99 -22.80 -20.90
CA VAL A 129 13.42 -23.01 -21.14
C VAL A 129 13.60 -24.14 -22.16
N PRO A 130 14.39 -23.96 -23.24
CA PRO A 130 14.73 -25.03 -24.17
C PRO A 130 15.40 -26.21 -23.46
N ALA A 131 15.08 -27.43 -23.92
CA ALA A 131 15.71 -28.64 -23.43
C ALA A 131 17.24 -28.58 -23.69
N GLY A 132 18.03 -28.84 -22.66
CA GLY A 132 19.51 -28.79 -22.72
C GLY A 132 20.16 -27.51 -22.19
N THR A 133 19.38 -26.57 -21.63
CA THR A 133 19.94 -25.39 -20.94
C THR A 133 20.80 -25.84 -19.73
N PRO A 134 22.08 -25.45 -19.61
CA PRO A 134 22.91 -25.82 -18.46
C PRO A 134 22.27 -25.33 -17.16
N GLY A 135 21.97 -26.25 -16.24
CA GLY A 135 21.26 -25.96 -14.99
C GLY A 135 19.73 -26.19 -15.02
N ALA A 136 19.14 -26.46 -16.19
CA ALA A 136 17.80 -27.01 -16.26
C ALA A 136 17.86 -28.49 -15.83
N MET A 137 17.56 -28.76 -14.56
CA MET A 137 17.28 -30.14 -14.15
C MET A 137 16.06 -30.59 -14.96
N PRO A 138 16.14 -31.70 -15.70
CA PRO A 138 14.96 -32.24 -16.36
C PRO A 138 13.89 -32.42 -15.28
N ALA A 139 12.65 -32.05 -15.59
CA ALA A 139 11.51 -32.32 -14.72
C ALA A 139 11.47 -33.83 -14.49
N GLN A 140 12.11 -34.27 -13.41
CA GLN A 140 11.93 -35.59 -12.84
C GLN A 140 10.43 -35.67 -12.63
N ARG A 141 9.78 -36.54 -13.39
CA ARG A 141 8.36 -36.83 -13.22
C ARG A 141 8.17 -37.04 -11.73
N TYR A 142 7.50 -36.11 -11.05
CA TYR A 142 6.95 -36.38 -9.74
C TYR A 142 5.93 -37.50 -9.98
N ALA A 143 6.40 -38.74 -9.86
CA ALA A 143 5.51 -39.88 -9.75
C ALA A 143 4.67 -39.62 -8.49
N PRO A 144 3.34 -39.64 -8.57
CA PRO A 144 2.52 -39.57 -7.37
C PRO A 144 2.98 -40.68 -6.41
N PRO A 145 3.11 -40.41 -5.10
CA PRO A 145 3.52 -41.44 -4.15
C PRO A 145 2.55 -42.63 -4.25
N PRO A 146 3.05 -43.88 -4.16
CA PRO A 146 2.18 -45.04 -4.18
C PRO A 146 1.18 -44.94 -3.02
N ALA A 147 -0.10 -45.10 -3.36
CA ALA A 147 -1.19 -45.18 -2.38
C ALA A 147 -1.06 -46.51 -1.62
N GLY A 148 -0.19 -46.55 -0.61
CA GLY A 148 0.05 -47.80 0.13
C GLY A 148 1.30 -47.73 0.98
N GLY A 149 1.26 -46.95 2.05
CA GLY A 149 2.31 -46.96 3.06
C GLY A 149 1.90 -46.12 4.25
N GLN A 150 1.36 -46.76 5.29
CA GLN A 150 1.25 -46.15 6.60
C GLN A 150 2.66 -46.05 7.21
N GLY A 151 3.48 -45.15 6.65
CA GLY A 151 4.75 -44.77 7.25
C GLY A 151 4.48 -43.68 8.26
N GLY A 152 4.64 -44.00 9.55
CA GLY A 152 4.54 -43.01 10.62
C GLY A 152 5.48 -41.84 10.35
N TYR A 153 4.93 -40.63 10.24
CA TYR A 153 5.71 -39.42 10.20
C TYR A 153 6.39 -39.26 11.57
N ALA A 154 7.64 -39.69 11.68
CA ALA A 154 8.49 -39.23 12.77
C ALA A 154 8.69 -37.72 12.55
N PRO A 155 8.33 -36.86 13.52
CA PRO A 155 8.61 -35.44 13.40
C PRO A 155 10.12 -35.23 13.22
N PRO A 156 10.55 -34.25 12.41
CA PRO A 156 11.96 -33.93 12.27
C PRO A 156 12.54 -33.58 13.66
N PRO A 157 13.82 -33.89 13.92
CA PRO A 157 14.46 -33.48 15.16
C PRO A 157 14.40 -31.95 15.30
N PRO A 158 14.25 -31.43 16.53
CA PRO A 158 14.25 -29.99 16.76
C PRO A 158 15.57 -29.39 16.28
N PRO A 159 15.55 -28.13 15.78
CA PRO A 159 16.78 -27.44 15.39
C PRO A 159 17.72 -27.35 16.60
N PRO A 160 19.05 -27.34 16.37
CA PRO A 160 20.00 -27.10 17.45
C PRO A 160 19.67 -25.77 18.14
N ALA A 161 19.71 -25.78 19.47
CA ALA A 161 19.55 -24.55 20.26
C ALA A 161 20.50 -23.48 19.73
N PRO A 162 20.09 -22.19 19.68
CA PRO A 162 20.97 -21.12 19.24
C PRO A 162 22.17 -21.03 20.18
N GLY A 163 23.26 -21.70 19.79
CA GLY A 163 24.57 -21.51 20.37
C GLY A 163 24.97 -20.06 20.15
N SER A 164 25.45 -19.43 21.22
CA SER A 164 25.90 -18.05 21.26
C SER A 164 26.92 -17.79 20.14
N ALA A 165 26.45 -17.30 18.99
CA ALA A 165 27.34 -16.80 17.96
C ALA A 165 28.09 -15.59 18.52
N PRO A 166 29.44 -15.60 18.55
CA PRO A 166 30.18 -14.41 18.96
C PRO A 166 29.98 -13.31 17.92
N GLY A 167 29.37 -12.20 18.35
CA GLY A 167 29.73 -10.88 17.87
C GLY A 167 29.08 -10.36 16.58
N TYR A 168 27.79 -10.61 16.34
CA TYR A 168 27.04 -9.68 15.48
C TYR A 168 26.82 -8.38 16.24
N ALA A 169 27.76 -7.43 16.07
CA ALA A 169 27.50 -6.05 16.45
C ALA A 169 26.30 -5.55 15.62
N PRO A 170 25.26 -4.99 16.26
CA PRO A 170 24.17 -4.38 15.50
C PRO A 170 24.75 -3.30 14.57
N PRO A 171 24.20 -3.13 13.36
CA PRO A 171 24.59 -2.03 12.50
C PRO A 171 24.43 -0.71 13.27
N PRO A 172 25.33 0.28 13.07
CA PRO A 172 25.18 1.58 13.70
C PRO A 172 23.80 2.16 13.36
N PRO A 173 23.16 2.89 14.29
CA PRO A 173 21.90 3.56 14.01
C PRO A 173 22.08 4.43 12.76
N ALA A 174 21.16 4.28 11.80
CA ALA A 174 21.08 5.18 10.67
C ALA A 174 21.11 6.63 11.19
N PRO A 175 21.81 7.58 10.52
CA PRO A 175 21.78 8.98 10.91
C PRO A 175 20.34 9.39 11.12
N GLY A 176 20.02 9.72 12.38
CA GLY A 176 18.65 9.91 12.81
C GLY A 176 17.96 10.90 11.88
N TYR A 177 16.82 10.49 11.33
CA TYR A 177 15.86 11.45 10.84
C TYR A 177 15.51 12.32 12.04
N ALA A 178 16.08 13.52 12.09
CA ALA A 178 15.65 14.51 13.05
C ALA A 178 14.12 14.61 12.93
N PRO A 179 13.36 14.50 14.04
CA PRO A 179 11.94 14.74 13.97
C PRO A 179 11.74 16.11 13.34
N ALA A 180 10.92 16.18 12.29
CA ALA A 180 10.58 17.44 11.65
C ALA A 180 10.13 18.40 12.75
N ALA A 181 10.79 19.56 12.83
CA ALA A 181 10.48 20.58 13.82
C ALA A 181 8.97 20.85 13.79
N PRO A 182 8.31 20.96 14.96
CA PRO A 182 6.90 21.31 15.00
C PRO A 182 6.70 22.64 14.26
N ALA A 183 5.68 22.69 13.41
CA ALA A 183 5.28 23.93 12.75
C ALA A 183 5.07 25.02 13.83
N PRO A 184 5.49 26.28 13.58
CA PRO A 184 5.26 27.36 14.53
C PRO A 184 3.77 27.45 14.88
N GLY A 185 3.42 27.23 16.15
CA GLY A 185 2.05 27.33 16.66
C GLY A 185 1.39 26.04 17.17
N TYR A 186 2.06 24.87 17.13
CA TYR A 186 1.51 23.64 17.73
C TYR A 186 1.96 23.46 19.19
N ALA A 187 1.05 23.61 20.14
CA ALA A 187 1.25 23.20 21.54
C ALA A 187 0.63 21.80 21.75
N PRO A 188 1.40 20.78 22.19
CA PRO A 188 0.85 19.47 22.47
C PRO A 188 -0.09 19.51 23.69
N PRO A 189 -1.18 18.72 23.72
CA PRO A 189 -2.06 18.65 24.87
C PRO A 189 -1.36 18.01 26.08
N PRO A 190 -1.75 18.37 27.32
CA PRO A 190 -1.16 17.80 28.52
C PRO A 190 -1.47 16.30 28.61
N VAL A 191 -0.42 15.51 28.83
CA VAL A 191 -0.53 14.08 29.10
C VAL A 191 -1.10 13.92 30.52
N ARG A 192 -2.21 13.19 30.64
CA ARG A 192 -2.79 12.78 31.93
C ARG A 192 -2.24 11.43 32.35
#